data_AF-A0A2S7Q0U2-F1
#
_entry.id   AF-A0A2S7Q0U2-F1
#
_cell.length_a   1.000
_cell.length_b   1.000
_cell.length_c   1.000
_cell.angle_alpha   90.00
_cell.angle_beta   90.00
_cell.angle_gamma   90.00
#
_symmetry.space_group_name_H-M   'P 1'
#
loop_
_entity.id
_entity.type
_entity.pdbx_description
1 polymer ?
#
loop_
_entity_poly.entity_id
_entity_poly.type
_entity_poly.pdbx_seq_one_letter_code
_entity_poly.pdbx_strand_id
1 'polypeptide(L)'
;MINTNTRILQVNLNQNLTITESALQLATELKIDLILVQEPWIINKNLDYSNSRSISYTSFNQILLVTLGFRSRILAYISKTYIPSVTLASSNIDLDLLVLLVAEESNTL
;
A
#
# COMPACT_ATOMS: atom_id res chain seq x y z
N MET A 1 -27.22 -4.25 -0.22
CA MET A 1 -25.75 -4.35 -0.34
C MET A 1 -25.36 -3.92 -1.74
N ILE A 2 -24.67 -2.79 -1.90
CA ILE A 2 -24.00 -2.53 -3.17
C ILE A 2 -22.75 -3.39 -3.13
N ASN A 3 -22.74 -4.48 -3.90
CA ASN A 3 -21.55 -5.31 -4.08
C ASN A 3 -20.52 -4.46 -4.84
N THR A 4 -19.67 -3.74 -4.11
CA THR A 4 -18.58 -2.99 -4.73
C THR A 4 -17.44 -3.96 -4.98
N ASN A 5 -17.26 -4.37 -6.23
CA ASN A 5 -16.10 -5.16 -6.63
C ASN A 5 -14.82 -4.39 -6.24
N THR A 6 -14.03 -4.95 -5.33
CA THR A 6 -12.70 -4.41 -5.01
C THR A 6 -11.79 -4.56 -6.23
N ARG A 7 -11.28 -3.43 -6.73
CA ARG A 7 -10.28 -3.42 -7.81
C ARG A 7 -8.89 -3.39 -7.23
N ILE A 8 -8.09 -4.36 -7.63
CA ILE A 8 -6.73 -4.55 -7.13
C ILE A 8 -5.76 -4.40 -8.31
N LEU A 9 -4.75 -3.55 -8.15
CA LEU A 9 -3.59 -3.49 -9.04
C LEU A 9 -2.40 -4.09 -8.32
N GLN A 10 -1.77 -5.10 -8.92
CA GLN A 10 -0.48 -5.61 -8.46
C GLN A 10 0.61 -5.17 -9.43
N VAL A 11 1.68 -4.57 -8.92
CA VAL A 11 2.73 -3.98 -9.76
C VAL A 11 4.10 -4.06 -9.09
N ASN A 12 5.14 -4.28 -9.88
CA ASN A 12 6.53 -4.11 -9.46
C ASN A 12 7.03 -2.76 -9.96
N LEU A 13 7.54 -1.90 -9.07
CA LEU A 13 7.97 -0.54 -9.40
C LEU A 13 9.49 -0.40 -9.55
N ASN A 14 10.23 -1.49 -9.33
CA ASN A 14 11.69 -1.58 -9.48
C ASN A 14 12.44 -0.41 -8.84
N GLN A 15 11.98 0.04 -7.65
CA GLN A 15 12.57 1.14 -6.89
C GLN A 15 12.72 2.42 -7.72
N ASN A 16 11.76 2.71 -8.60
CA ASN A 16 11.84 3.86 -9.49
C ASN A 16 10.76 4.89 -9.16
N LEU A 17 11.18 6.12 -8.91
CA LEU A 17 10.28 7.24 -8.58
C LEU A 17 9.27 7.50 -9.69
N THR A 18 9.73 7.67 -10.93
CA THR A 18 8.87 7.99 -12.09
C THR A 18 7.87 6.89 -12.38
N ILE A 19 8.27 5.62 -12.25
CA ILE A 19 7.36 4.47 -12.40
C ILE A 19 6.32 4.46 -11.27
N THR A 20 6.74 4.79 -10.04
CA THR A 20 5.83 4.88 -8.89
C THR A 20 4.77 5.96 -9.10
N GLU A 21 5.16 7.17 -9.52
CA GLU A 21 4.22 8.26 -9.81
C GLU A 21 3.25 7.87 -10.95
N SER A 22 3.78 7.29 -12.02
CA SER A 22 2.97 6.85 -13.17
C SER A 22 1.95 5.77 -12.77
N ALA A 23 2.36 4.81 -11.93
CA ALA A 23 1.47 3.76 -11.43
C ALA A 23 0.36 4.33 -10.53
N LEU A 24 0.68 5.29 -9.66
CA LEU A 24 -0.30 5.95 -8.79
C LEU A 24 -1.30 6.80 -9.58
N GLN A 25 -0.83 7.48 -10.63
CA GLN A 25 -1.70 8.22 -11.54
C GLN A 25 -2.64 7.27 -12.29
N LEU A 26 -2.11 6.21 -12.90
CA LEU A 26 -2.90 5.20 -13.59
C LEU A 26 -3.93 4.55 -12.66
N ALA A 27 -3.55 4.23 -11.43
CA ALA A 27 -4.45 3.67 -10.44
C ALA A 27 -5.60 4.62 -10.09
N THR A 28 -5.34 5.93 -10.06
CA THR A 28 -6.39 6.95 -9.87
C THR A 28 -7.35 6.99 -11.06
N GLU A 29 -6.83 7.00 -12.28
CA GLU A 29 -7.63 7.02 -13.52
C GLU A 29 -8.52 5.78 -13.64
N LEU A 30 -7.97 4.60 -13.30
CA LEU A 30 -8.68 3.33 -13.29
C LEU A 30 -9.54 3.12 -12.03
N LYS A 31 -9.51 4.06 -11.08
CA LYS A 31 -10.22 4.03 -9.79
C LYS A 31 -9.92 2.74 -8.99
N ILE A 32 -8.66 2.33 -8.96
CA ILE A 32 -8.19 1.17 -8.19
C ILE A 32 -8.37 1.42 -6.69
N ASP A 33 -8.82 0.39 -5.97
CA ASP A 33 -9.06 0.46 -4.53
C ASP A 33 -7.82 0.10 -3.73
N LEU A 34 -7.11 -0.96 -4.16
CA LEU A 34 -5.89 -1.46 -3.52
C LEU A 34 -4.77 -1.59 -4.55
N ILE A 35 -3.60 -1.04 -4.24
CA ILE A 35 -2.39 -1.21 -5.05
C ILE A 35 -1.38 -2.00 -4.22
N LEU A 36 -1.02 -3.20 -4.69
CA LEU A 36 -0.04 -4.07 -4.09
C LEU A 36 1.28 -3.91 -4.85
N VAL A 37 2.29 -3.36 -4.17
CA VAL A 37 3.55 -2.95 -4.77
C VAL A 37 4.66 -3.89 -4.36
N GLN A 38 5.39 -4.45 -5.34
CA GLN A 38 6.72 -5.00 -5.13
C GLN A 38 7.80 -3.97 -5.50
N GLU A 39 8.93 -4.03 -4.81
CA GLU A 39 10.07 -3.14 -5.00
C GLU A 39 9.69 -1.65 -5.01
N PRO A 40 9.04 -1.15 -3.94
CA PRO A 40 8.63 0.25 -3.86
C PRO A 40 9.83 1.20 -3.89
N TRP A 41 9.64 2.39 -4.46
CA TRP A 41 10.52 3.52 -4.17
C TRP A 41 10.31 3.95 -2.72
N ILE A 42 11.36 3.91 -1.90
CA ILE A 42 11.30 4.25 -0.48
C ILE A 42 12.33 5.34 -0.19
N ILE A 43 11.90 6.39 0.49
CA ILE A 43 12.79 7.42 1.02
C ILE A 43 13.31 6.92 2.39
N ASN A 44 14.62 6.87 2.55
CA ASN A 44 15.28 6.61 3.83
C ASN A 44 15.90 7.90 4.39
N LYS A 45 16.07 7.95 5.72
CA LYS A 45 16.81 9.03 6.37
C LYS A 45 18.10 8.46 6.91
N ASN A 46 19.25 8.88 6.37
CA ASN A 46 20.58 8.46 6.84
C ASN A 46 20.76 6.92 6.91
N LEU A 47 20.27 6.18 5.89
CA LEU A 47 20.30 4.71 5.84
C LEU A 47 19.45 4.00 6.91
N ASP A 48 18.68 4.75 7.71
CA ASP A 48 17.68 4.19 8.62
C ASP A 48 16.30 4.15 7.93
N TYR A 49 15.72 2.94 7.95
CA TYR A 49 14.39 2.64 7.39
C TYR A 49 13.29 2.58 8.47
N SER A 50 13.62 2.83 9.75
CA SER A 50 12.67 2.87 10.86
C SER A 50 11.53 3.88 10.67
N ASN A 51 11.80 4.95 9.91
CA ASN A 51 10.82 5.98 9.53
C ASN A 51 10.75 6.15 8.01
N SER A 52 10.76 5.01 7.31
CA SER A 52 10.66 4.98 5.86
C SER A 52 9.25 5.31 5.38
N ARG A 53 9.17 5.98 4.22
CA ARG A 53 7.92 6.26 3.52
C ARG A 53 8.14 6.20 2.02
N SER A 54 7.10 5.82 1.29
CA SER A 54 7.05 6.01 -0.17
C SER A 54 6.39 7.34 -0.52
N ILE A 55 6.03 7.52 -1.79
CA ILE A 55 5.36 8.73 -2.29
C ILE A 55 4.02 8.91 -1.57
N SER A 56 3.82 10.09 -1.00
CA SER A 56 2.52 10.51 -0.51
C SER A 56 1.66 10.98 -1.68
N TYR A 57 0.55 10.29 -1.92
CA TYR A 57 -0.42 10.66 -2.94
C TYR A 57 -1.75 11.02 -2.27
N THR A 58 -2.38 12.11 -2.69
CA THR A 58 -3.56 12.65 -1.98
C THR A 58 -4.72 11.66 -1.92
N SER A 59 -4.88 10.82 -2.94
CA SER A 59 -5.94 9.81 -3.06
C SER A 59 -5.72 8.54 -2.26
N PHE A 60 -4.49 8.27 -1.78
CA PHE A 60 -4.14 6.98 -1.19
C PHE A 60 -3.51 7.13 0.20
N ASN A 61 -3.79 6.15 1.07
CA ASN A 61 -3.03 5.89 2.28
C ASN A 61 -2.00 4.80 2.00
N GLN A 62 -0.83 4.86 2.61
CA GLN A 62 0.22 3.85 2.46
C GLN A 62 0.28 2.95 3.71
N ILE A 63 0.40 1.65 3.49
CA ILE A 63 0.77 0.67 4.50
C ILE A 63 2.12 0.09 4.12
N LEU A 64 3.13 0.45 4.91
CA LEU A 64 4.50 -0.03 4.77
C LEU A 64 4.89 -0.76 6.06
N LEU A 65 5.54 -1.91 5.93
CA LEU A 65 6.03 -2.64 7.09
C LEU A 65 7.24 -1.90 7.68
N VAL A 66 7.11 -1.44 8.93
CA VAL A 66 8.22 -0.85 9.67
C VAL A 66 9.12 -1.97 10.15
N THR A 67 10.39 -1.95 9.72
CA THR A 67 11.34 -3.01 10.06
C THR A 67 12.60 -2.38 10.66
N LEU A 68 13.34 -3.17 11.46
CA LEU A 68 14.49 -2.74 12.27
C LEU A 68 15.71 -2.35 11.40
N GLY A 69 15.57 -1.31 10.58
CA GLY A 69 16.63 -0.78 9.72
C GLY A 69 16.74 -1.46 8.35
N PHE A 70 15.84 -2.38 7.99
CA PHE A 70 15.81 -2.98 6.66
C PHE A 70 14.85 -2.25 5.72
N ARG A 71 15.14 -2.29 4.41
CA ARG A 71 14.24 -1.76 3.40
C ARG A 71 13.10 -2.76 3.17
N SER A 72 11.84 -2.32 3.32
CA SER A 72 10.68 -3.12 2.92
C SER A 72 10.66 -3.35 1.41
N ARG A 73 10.40 -4.57 0.96
CA ARG A 73 10.26 -4.88 -0.47
C ARG A 73 8.81 -4.89 -0.94
N ILE A 74 7.88 -4.78 -0.01
CA ILE A 74 6.45 -4.71 -0.29
C ILE A 74 5.84 -3.46 0.34
N LEU A 75 4.87 -2.90 -0.36
CA LEU A 75 4.08 -1.75 0.06
C LEU A 75 2.64 -1.95 -0.42
N ALA A 76 1.67 -1.44 0.33
CA ALA A 76 0.32 -1.31 -0.16
C ALA A 76 -0.14 0.15 -0.16
N TYR A 77 -0.83 0.56 -1.21
CA TYR A 77 -1.62 1.77 -1.23
C TYR A 77 -3.10 1.42 -1.18
N ILE A 78 -3.85 2.12 -0.34
CA ILE A 78 -5.30 1.95 -0.18
C ILE A 78 -5.97 3.25 -0.53
N SER A 79 -6.93 3.21 -1.44
CA SER A 79 -7.72 4.38 -1.80
C SER A 79 -8.42 4.93 -0.55
N LYS A 80 -8.35 6.24 -0.33
CA LYS A 80 -9.06 6.88 0.79
C LYS A 80 -10.58 6.81 0.65
N THR A 81 -11.09 6.51 -0.54
CA THR A 81 -12.52 6.29 -0.78
C THR A 81 -12.92 4.83 -0.67
N TYR A 82 -11.98 3.92 -0.40
CA TYR A 82 -12.27 2.51 -0.19
C TYR A 82 -12.96 2.33 1.17
N ILE A 83 -14.17 1.79 1.14
CA ILE A 83 -15.04 1.68 2.32
C ILE A 83 -14.57 0.57 3.28
N PRO A 84 -14.22 -0.64 2.82
CA PRO A 84 -13.76 -1.69 3.72
C PRO A 84 -12.51 -1.28 4.48
N SER A 85 -12.47 -1.63 5.76
CA SER A 85 -11.31 -1.44 6.61
C SER A 85 -10.18 -2.35 6.15
N VAL A 86 -8.95 -1.83 6.12
CA VAL A 86 -7.74 -2.57 5.76
C VAL A 86 -6.72 -2.41 6.86
N THR A 87 -6.27 -3.53 7.43
CA THR A 87 -5.31 -3.56 8.53
C THR A 87 -4.20 -4.56 8.27
N LEU A 88 -3.04 -4.35 8.89
CA LEU A 88 -1.93 -5.30 8.89
C LEU A 88 -2.30 -6.52 9.73
N ALA A 89 -2.07 -7.73 9.20
CA ALA A 89 -2.13 -8.93 10.02
C ALA A 89 -0.97 -8.95 11.02
N SER A 90 -1.19 -9.56 12.19
CA SER A 90 -0.23 -9.61 13.31
C SER A 90 1.04 -10.43 13.03
N SER A 91 1.10 -11.18 11.93
CA SER A 91 2.21 -12.09 11.59
C SER A 91 3.14 -11.59 10.46
N ASN A 92 3.19 -10.29 10.18
CA ASN A 92 4.13 -9.73 9.20
C ASN A 92 5.55 -9.60 9.79
N ILE A 93 6.26 -10.73 9.86
CA ILE A 93 7.65 -10.82 10.34
C ILE A 93 8.65 -10.80 9.15
N ASP A 94 8.17 -11.09 7.94
CA ASP A 94 8.99 -11.17 6.72
C ASP A 94 8.95 -9.84 5.94
N LEU A 95 10.12 -9.39 5.50
CA LEU A 95 10.30 -8.16 4.68
C LEU A 95 9.70 -8.29 3.27
N ASP A 96 9.53 -9.53 2.82
CA ASP A 96 9.05 -9.91 1.50
C ASP A 96 7.60 -10.45 1.55
N LEU A 97 6.89 -10.26 2.67
CA LEU A 97 5.47 -10.63 2.81
C LEU A 97 4.67 -9.49 3.45
N LEU A 98 3.53 -9.16 2.83
CA LEU A 98 2.55 -8.26 3.39
C LEU A 98 1.18 -8.93 3.39
N VAL A 99 0.70 -9.30 4.57
CA VAL A 99 -0.66 -9.81 4.77
C VAL A 99 -1.55 -8.67 5.26
N LEU A 100 -2.61 -8.42 4.49
CA LEU A 100 -3.64 -7.43 4.79
C LEU A 100 -4.95 -8.13 5.11
N LEU A 101 -5.58 -7.74 6.23
CA LEU A 101 -6.93 -8.13 6.57
C LEU A 101 -7.88 -7.06 6.03
N VAL A 102 -8.81 -7.48 5.19
CA VAL A 102 -9.87 -6.62 4.63
C VAL A 102 -11.18 -7.05 5.27
N ALA A 103 -11.82 -6.14 5.98
CA ALA A 103 -13.11 -6.38 6.61
C ALA A 103 -14.10 -5.27 6.24
N GLU A 104 -15.30 -5.67 5.82
CA GLU A 104 -16.41 -4.73 5.71
C GLU A 104 -16.78 -4.25 7.11
N GLU A 105 -16.91 -2.93 7.31
CA GLU A 105 -17.55 -2.44 8.52
C GLU A 105 -19.01 -2.87 8.48
N SER A 106 -19.36 -3.87 9.30
CA SER A 106 -20.75 -4.17 9.58
C SER A 106 -21.32 -2.97 10.32
N ASN A 107 -22.07 -2.12 9.61
CA ASN A 107 -22.93 -1.09 10.19
C ASN A 107 -23.90 -1.77 11.17
N THR A 108 -23.51 -1.88 12.44
CA THR A 108 -24.46 -2.12 13.52
C THR A 108 -25.17 -0.79 13.76
N LEU A 109 -26.34 -0.64 13.13
CA LEU A 109 -27.34 0.38 13.47
C LEU A 109 -27.95 0.10 14.83
#